data_AF-A0A3P7HXW5-F1
#
_entry.id   AF-A0A3P7HXW5-F1
#
_cell.length_a   1.000
_cell.length_b   1.000
_cell.length_c   1.000
_cell.angle_alpha   90.00
_cell.angle_beta   90.00
_cell.angle_gamma   90.00
#
_symmetry.space_group_name_H-M   'P 1'
#
loop_
_entity.id
_entity.type
_entity.pdbx_description
1 polymer ?
#
loop_
_entity_poly.entity_id
_entity_poly.type
_entity_poly.pdbx_seq_one_letter_code
_entity_poly.pdbx_strand_id
1 'polypeptide(L)'
;HVANNAQLTKELCDFRNHYGIRDDFEYQNLFCRRLAENDFNCRQLFYANSTVKDFVQRNMANVSIQNAGMKMFSRNEQKVEATRFRLSQEGIRHLLPYMDKQIVKINQDDMLKILKTEETMIPLESLQCKDAIRAQSPGSLVLYTDRADPVCTWVGYHTVAPYVGKEERVHMLRMMGVDCSEIEEMMRSKRKQKVISFFFASPWV
;
A
#
# COMPACT_ATOMS: atom_id res chain seq x y z
N HIS A 1 -0.98 25.98 13.59
CA HIS A 1 -1.98 24.90 13.79
C HIS A 1 -3.19 24.97 12.85
N VAL A 2 -3.81 26.13 12.60
CA VAL A 2 -5.06 26.23 11.80
C VAL A 2 -4.88 25.95 10.29
N ALA A 3 -3.79 26.42 9.67
CA ALA A 3 -3.54 26.20 8.24
C ALA A 3 -3.29 24.72 7.87
N ASN A 4 -2.75 23.94 8.81
CA ASN A 4 -2.42 22.53 8.57
C ASN A 4 -3.66 21.64 8.66
N ASN A 5 -4.62 21.98 9.51
CA ASN A 5 -5.93 21.33 9.54
C ASN A 5 -6.65 21.57 8.21
N ALA A 6 -6.65 22.78 7.66
CA ALA A 6 -7.30 23.06 6.38
C ALA A 6 -6.67 22.30 5.19
N GLN A 7 -5.34 22.17 5.16
CA GLN A 7 -4.64 21.40 4.12
C GLN A 7 -4.92 19.90 4.24
N LEU A 8 -4.87 19.34 5.45
CA LEU A 8 -5.25 17.95 5.70
C LEU A 8 -6.72 17.72 5.34
N THR A 9 -7.64 18.62 5.69
CA THR A 9 -9.06 18.51 5.32
C THR A 9 -9.26 18.52 3.80
N LYS A 10 -8.54 19.36 3.06
CA LYS A 10 -8.59 19.35 1.59
C LYS A 10 -8.05 18.04 1.01
N GLU A 11 -6.90 17.58 1.50
CA GLU A 11 -6.29 16.32 1.05
C GLU A 11 -7.17 15.11 1.41
N LEU A 12 -7.85 15.13 2.56
CA LEU A 12 -8.86 14.15 2.98
C LEU A 12 -10.02 14.11 1.97
N CYS A 13 -10.55 15.26 1.55
CA CYS A 13 -11.59 15.34 0.52
C CYS A 13 -11.13 14.76 -0.82
N ASP A 14 -9.89 15.02 -1.23
CA ASP A 14 -9.36 14.56 -2.51
C ASP A 14 -9.32 13.02 -2.59
N PHE A 15 -8.69 12.35 -1.61
CA PHE A 15 -8.61 10.88 -1.65
C PHE A 15 -9.95 10.23 -1.30
N ARG A 16 -10.78 10.85 -0.46
CA ARG A 16 -12.14 10.38 -0.18
C ARG A 16 -12.95 10.27 -1.48
N ASN A 17 -12.95 11.33 -2.30
CA ASN A 17 -13.70 11.34 -3.55
C ASN A 17 -13.13 10.38 -4.61
N HIS A 18 -11.81 10.25 -4.65
CA HIS A 18 -11.11 9.35 -5.58
C HIS A 18 -11.37 7.88 -5.27
N TYR A 19 -11.26 7.47 -4.01
CA TYR A 19 -11.50 6.09 -3.56
C TYR A 19 -12.96 5.79 -3.22
N GLY A 20 -13.83 6.80 -3.24
CA GLY A 20 -15.24 6.65 -2.86
C GLY A 20 -15.38 6.15 -1.43
N ILE A 21 -14.62 6.73 -0.50
CA ILE A 21 -14.73 6.34 0.92
C ILE A 21 -15.99 6.96 1.51
N ARG A 22 -16.83 6.12 2.13
CA ARG A 22 -18.10 6.49 2.74
C ARG A 22 -17.92 7.32 4.01
N ASP A 23 -18.94 8.11 4.35
CA ASP A 23 -18.96 9.00 5.52
C ASP A 23 -18.98 8.29 6.87
N ASP A 24 -19.35 7.00 6.91
CA ASP A 24 -19.33 6.18 8.13
C ASP A 24 -17.93 5.70 8.52
N PHE A 25 -16.91 5.96 7.70
CA PHE A 25 -15.52 5.78 8.08
C PHE A 25 -15.09 6.84 9.11
N GLU A 26 -14.40 6.42 10.18
CA GLU A 26 -13.98 7.31 11.27
C GLU A 26 -12.75 8.16 10.88
N TYR A 27 -12.91 9.14 9.98
CA TYR A 27 -11.82 10.01 9.52
C TYR A 27 -11.10 10.74 10.66
N GLN A 28 -11.79 11.03 11.76
CA GLN A 28 -11.22 11.63 12.97
C GLN A 28 -10.15 10.76 13.63
N ASN A 29 -10.10 9.47 13.32
CA ASN A 29 -9.11 8.53 13.83
C ASN A 29 -7.86 8.44 12.94
N LEU A 30 -7.83 9.16 11.82
CA LEU A 30 -6.62 9.36 11.04
C LEU A 30 -5.68 10.39 11.68
N PHE A 31 -4.37 10.12 11.65
CA PHE A 31 -3.34 11.02 12.15
C PHE A 31 -1.99 10.83 11.46
N CYS A 32 -1.16 11.87 11.53
CA CYS A 32 0.25 11.84 11.15
C CYS A 32 1.11 11.67 12.41
N ARG A 33 2.21 10.92 12.31
CA ARG A 33 3.14 10.66 13.43
C ARG A 33 4.33 11.63 13.50
N ARG A 34 4.30 12.70 12.70
CA ARG A 34 5.37 13.71 12.66
C ARG A 34 4.77 15.08 12.90
N LEU A 35 5.53 15.90 13.62
CA LEU A 35 5.23 17.30 13.82
C LEU A 35 5.23 18.03 12.48
N ALA A 36 4.28 18.95 12.33
CA ALA A 36 4.12 19.79 11.15
C ALA A 36 5.38 20.60 10.81
N GLU A 37 6.14 20.99 11.83
CA GLU A 37 7.39 21.76 11.70
C GLU A 37 8.49 20.96 10.98
N ASN A 38 8.49 19.63 11.13
CA ASN A 38 9.48 18.73 10.54
C ASN A 38 9.00 18.10 9.23
N ASP A 39 7.70 18.16 8.94
CA ASP A 39 7.11 17.58 7.73
C ASP A 39 5.85 18.34 7.32
N PHE A 40 6.05 19.39 6.50
CA PHE A 40 4.96 20.18 5.92
C PHE A 40 4.00 19.37 5.02
N ASN A 41 4.38 18.14 4.63
CA ASN A 41 3.67 17.36 3.61
C ASN A 41 3.39 15.93 4.08
N CYS A 42 2.94 15.75 5.33
CA CYS A 42 2.59 14.46 5.97
C CYS A 42 2.65 13.25 5.02
N ARG A 43 3.77 12.54 5.06
CA ARG A 43 4.06 11.47 4.09
C ARG A 43 3.15 10.24 4.24
N GLN A 44 2.58 10.02 5.42
CA GLN A 44 1.86 8.80 5.76
C GLN A 44 0.74 9.10 6.75
N LEU A 45 -0.43 8.52 6.51
CA LEU A 45 -1.57 8.60 7.41
C LEU A 45 -1.77 7.26 8.10
N PHE A 46 -1.86 7.33 9.42
CA PHE A 46 -2.08 6.20 10.31
C PHE A 46 -3.48 6.26 10.89
N TYR A 47 -4.02 5.10 11.23
CA TYR A 47 -5.32 4.95 11.88
C TYR A 47 -5.15 4.24 13.21
N ALA A 48 -5.78 4.78 14.24
CA ALA A 48 -5.87 4.16 15.55
C ALA A 48 -7.09 4.75 16.26
N ASN A 49 -7.52 4.12 17.36
CA ASN A 49 -8.54 4.72 18.20
C ASN A 49 -8.12 6.10 18.73
N SER A 50 -9.11 6.89 19.17
CA SER A 50 -8.91 8.25 19.67
C SER A 50 -7.89 8.32 20.80
N THR A 51 -7.89 7.36 21.73
CA THR A 51 -6.94 7.33 22.85
C THR A 51 -5.49 7.19 22.39
N VAL A 52 -5.20 6.28 21.46
CA VAL A 52 -3.85 6.09 20.91
C VAL A 52 -3.44 7.29 20.07
N LYS A 53 -4.35 7.82 19.25
CA LYS A 53 -4.10 9.04 18.49
C LYS A 53 -3.71 10.21 19.41
N ASP A 54 -4.49 10.45 20.47
CA ASP A 54 -4.25 11.50 21.45
C ASP A 54 -2.91 11.31 22.16
N PHE A 55 -2.60 10.08 22.56
CA PHE A 55 -1.30 9.75 23.16
C PHE A 55 -0.16 10.11 22.21
N VAL A 56 -0.23 9.71 20.95
CA VAL A 56 0.82 10.03 19.97
C VAL A 56 0.95 11.53 19.76
N GLN A 57 -0.17 12.23 19.55
CA GLN A 57 -0.14 13.66 19.25
C GLN A 57 0.39 14.50 20.41
N ARG A 58 0.11 14.12 21.66
CA ARG A 58 0.61 14.82 22.86
C ARG A 58 2.08 14.55 23.14
N ASN A 59 2.62 13.39 22.73
CA ASN A 59 3.96 12.95 23.11
C ASN A 59 5.00 13.03 21.96
N MET A 60 4.59 13.16 20.70
CA MET A 60 5.49 13.11 19.53
C MET A 60 6.58 14.19 19.49
N ALA A 61 6.45 15.27 20.28
CA ALA A 61 7.48 16.30 20.41
C ALA A 61 8.60 15.92 21.37
N ASN A 62 8.29 15.10 22.38
CA ASN A 62 9.21 14.77 23.46
C ASN A 62 9.75 13.33 23.35
N VAL A 63 8.99 12.44 22.71
CA VAL A 63 9.31 11.02 22.59
C VAL A 63 9.27 10.62 21.11
N SER A 64 10.31 9.91 20.68
CA SER A 64 10.37 9.33 19.34
C SER A 64 9.50 8.07 19.27
N ILE A 65 8.30 8.21 18.70
CA ILE A 65 7.36 7.09 18.54
C ILE A 65 7.60 6.42 17.19
N GLN A 66 8.19 5.22 17.22
CA GLN A 66 8.56 4.48 16.00
C GLN A 66 7.38 3.78 15.31
N ASN A 67 6.48 3.18 16.09
CA ASN A 67 5.31 2.42 15.61
C ASN A 67 4.07 2.78 16.43
N ALA A 68 2.99 3.22 15.78
CA ALA A 68 1.71 3.50 16.42
C ALA A 68 0.58 3.55 15.38
N GLY A 69 -0.49 2.80 15.64
CA GLY A 69 -1.59 2.65 14.69
C GLY A 69 -1.20 1.87 13.45
N MET A 70 -2.16 1.79 12.52
CA MET A 70 -2.07 1.06 11.26
C MET A 70 -1.91 2.03 10.10
N LYS A 71 -0.95 1.81 9.21
CA LYS A 71 -0.75 2.68 8.04
C LYS A 71 -1.89 2.49 7.03
N MET A 72 -2.69 3.52 6.81
CA MET A 72 -3.82 3.49 5.86
C MET A 72 -3.44 4.04 4.50
N PHE A 73 -2.72 5.16 4.49
CA PHE A 73 -2.36 5.86 3.26
C PHE A 73 -0.90 6.28 3.28
N SER A 74 -0.30 6.35 2.10
CA SER A 74 1.03 6.93 1.91
C SER A 74 1.01 7.91 0.76
N ARG A 75 1.72 9.03 0.92
CA ARG A 75 1.77 10.09 -0.07
C ARG A 75 2.62 9.63 -1.25
N ASN A 76 2.12 9.82 -2.47
CA ASN A 76 2.90 9.68 -3.68
C ASN A 76 3.73 10.95 -3.90
N GLU A 77 5.02 10.77 -4.19
CA GLU A 77 5.93 11.88 -4.45
C GLU A 77 5.70 12.50 -5.83
N GLN A 78 5.11 11.73 -6.75
CA GLN A 78 4.79 12.16 -8.10
C GLN A 78 3.43 12.86 -8.14
N LYS A 79 3.39 14.10 -8.65
CA LYS A 79 2.18 14.91 -8.81
C LYS A 79 1.28 14.47 -9.99
N VAL A 80 1.62 13.39 -10.66
CA VAL A 80 0.98 12.95 -11.92
C VAL A 80 -0.32 12.19 -11.67
N GLU A 81 -0.51 11.68 -10.46
CA GLU A 81 -1.70 10.91 -10.11
C GLU A 81 -2.87 11.81 -9.70
N ALA A 82 -4.09 11.32 -9.95
CA ALA A 82 -5.33 12.01 -9.59
C ALA A 82 -5.49 12.22 -8.07
N THR A 83 -4.79 11.42 -7.26
CA THR A 83 -4.73 11.54 -5.80
C THR A 83 -3.28 11.59 -5.34
N ARG A 84 -3.01 12.40 -4.30
CA ARG A 84 -1.69 12.48 -3.67
C ARG A 84 -1.42 11.34 -2.70
N PHE A 85 -2.43 10.57 -2.33
CA PHE A 85 -2.33 9.46 -1.39
C PHE A 85 -2.66 8.17 -2.10
N ARG A 86 -1.76 7.18 -2.00
CA ARG A 86 -2.00 5.78 -2.36
C ARG A 86 -2.42 4.97 -1.14
N LEU A 87 -3.13 3.88 -1.41
CA LEU A 87 -3.57 2.91 -0.41
C LEU A 87 -2.37 2.12 0.11
N SER A 88 -2.43 1.80 1.40
CA SER A 88 -1.46 0.93 2.06
C SER A 88 -2.00 -0.49 2.16
N GLN A 89 -1.17 -1.49 1.85
CA GLN A 89 -1.51 -2.91 2.04
C GLN A 89 -1.87 -3.24 3.49
N GLU A 90 -1.28 -2.55 4.46
CA GLU A 90 -1.49 -2.80 5.89
C GLU A 90 -2.93 -2.45 6.33
N GLY A 91 -3.45 -1.32 5.84
CA GLY A 91 -4.75 -0.79 6.24
C GLY A 91 -5.93 -1.26 5.40
N ILE A 92 -5.67 -1.94 4.28
CA ILE A 92 -6.72 -2.16 3.27
C ILE A 92 -7.85 -3.05 3.79
N ARG A 93 -7.55 -4.07 4.60
CA ARG A 93 -8.58 -4.95 5.16
C ARG A 93 -9.60 -4.17 6.00
N HIS A 94 -9.15 -3.12 6.69
CA HIS A 94 -10.03 -2.26 7.49
C HIS A 94 -10.75 -1.21 6.64
N LEU A 95 -10.10 -0.71 5.59
CA LEU A 95 -10.67 0.34 4.74
C LEU A 95 -11.69 -0.19 3.72
N LEU A 96 -11.50 -1.41 3.22
CA LEU A 96 -12.26 -1.99 2.12
C LEU A 96 -13.79 -1.93 2.30
N PRO A 97 -14.38 -2.20 3.49
CA PRO A 97 -15.82 -2.11 3.69
C PRO A 97 -16.42 -0.72 3.48
N TYR A 98 -15.59 0.32 3.53
CA TYR A 98 -16.00 1.72 3.41
C TYR A 98 -15.72 2.29 2.01
N MET A 99 -15.16 1.51 1.08
CA MET A 99 -14.74 1.98 -0.24
C MET A 99 -15.72 1.55 -1.33
N ASP A 100 -16.07 2.48 -2.23
CA ASP A 100 -16.97 2.24 -3.36
C ASP A 100 -16.30 2.38 -4.75
N LYS A 101 -15.08 2.94 -4.83
CA LYS A 101 -14.32 3.10 -6.08
C LYS A 101 -12.93 2.50 -5.96
N GLN A 102 -12.26 2.31 -7.10
CA GLN A 102 -10.90 1.77 -7.15
C GLN A 102 -10.78 0.38 -6.49
N ILE A 103 -11.82 -0.43 -6.67
CA ILE A 103 -11.86 -1.81 -6.23
C ILE A 103 -12.34 -2.66 -7.40
N VAL A 104 -11.59 -3.72 -7.71
CA VAL A 104 -11.94 -4.65 -8.78
C VAL A 104 -11.86 -6.07 -8.24
N LYS A 105 -12.97 -6.82 -8.44
CA LYS A 105 -12.98 -8.26 -8.22
C LYS A 105 -12.29 -8.95 -9.39
N ILE A 106 -11.29 -9.76 -9.10
CA ILE A 106 -10.56 -10.54 -10.12
C ILE A 106 -10.75 -12.04 -9.87
N ASN A 107 -10.43 -12.85 -10.88
CA ASN A 107 -10.41 -14.29 -10.73
C ASN A 107 -9.15 -14.75 -9.96
N GLN A 108 -9.16 -16.01 -9.52
CA GLN A 108 -8.05 -16.59 -8.78
C GLN A 108 -6.77 -16.66 -9.63
N ASP A 109 -6.88 -16.94 -10.93
CA ASP A 109 -5.73 -17.09 -11.82
C ASP A 109 -4.95 -15.79 -12.02
N ASP A 110 -5.63 -14.67 -12.22
CA ASP A 110 -5.00 -13.35 -12.33
C ASP A 110 -4.39 -12.94 -10.99
N MET A 111 -5.04 -13.23 -9.85
CA MET A 111 -4.45 -12.99 -8.54
C MET A 111 -3.15 -13.79 -8.35
N LEU A 112 -3.14 -15.06 -8.75
CA LEU A 112 -1.94 -15.90 -8.73
C LEU A 112 -0.84 -15.36 -9.62
N LYS A 113 -1.14 -14.91 -10.84
CA LYS A 113 -0.17 -14.26 -11.72
C LYS A 113 0.43 -13.02 -11.06
N ILE A 114 -0.41 -12.18 -10.45
CA ILE A 114 0.03 -10.95 -9.79
C ILE A 114 0.95 -11.23 -8.60
N LEU A 115 0.62 -12.24 -7.79
CA LEU A 115 1.42 -12.58 -6.62
C LEU A 115 2.71 -13.36 -6.97
N LYS A 116 2.67 -14.22 -8.00
CA LYS A 116 3.82 -15.03 -8.44
C LYS A 116 4.82 -14.27 -9.30
N THR A 117 4.46 -13.12 -9.87
CA THR A 117 5.36 -12.45 -10.82
C THR A 117 6.74 -12.14 -10.21
N GLU A 118 7.80 -12.39 -10.96
CA GLU A 118 9.13 -11.86 -10.62
C GLU A 118 9.30 -10.42 -11.09
N GLU A 119 8.48 -9.99 -12.05
CA GLU A 119 8.56 -8.69 -12.69
C GLU A 119 8.03 -7.59 -11.77
N THR A 120 8.61 -6.40 -11.88
CA THR A 120 8.15 -5.23 -11.13
C THR A 120 6.80 -4.72 -11.66
N MET A 121 6.50 -4.96 -12.93
CA MET A 121 5.35 -4.45 -13.66
C MET A 121 4.80 -5.54 -14.57
N ILE A 122 3.53 -5.90 -14.40
CA ILE A 122 2.85 -6.94 -15.17
C ILE A 122 2.08 -6.28 -16.31
N PRO A 123 2.24 -6.71 -17.56
CA PRO A 123 1.42 -6.22 -18.66
C PRO A 123 -0.06 -6.53 -18.45
N LEU A 124 -0.94 -5.53 -18.54
CA LEU A 124 -2.39 -5.72 -18.40
C LEU A 124 -2.94 -6.70 -19.45
N GLU A 125 -2.34 -6.76 -20.63
CA GLU A 125 -2.74 -7.72 -21.68
C GLU A 125 -2.54 -9.19 -21.29
N SER A 126 -1.74 -9.48 -20.25
CA SER A 126 -1.58 -10.83 -19.71
C SER A 126 -2.69 -11.25 -18.74
N LEU A 127 -3.56 -10.31 -18.35
CA LEU A 127 -4.63 -10.49 -17.36
C LEU A 127 -5.99 -10.53 -18.04
N GLN A 128 -6.88 -11.37 -17.53
CA GLN A 128 -8.26 -11.45 -18.01
C GLN A 128 -9.10 -10.26 -17.51
N CYS A 129 -8.77 -9.73 -16.32
CA CYS A 129 -9.43 -8.58 -15.70
C CYS A 129 -9.04 -7.20 -16.28
N LYS A 130 -8.31 -7.15 -17.41
CA LYS A 130 -7.76 -5.91 -17.96
C LYS A 130 -8.79 -4.81 -18.21
N ASP A 131 -9.97 -5.17 -18.71
CA ASP A 131 -11.02 -4.20 -19.03
C ASP A 131 -11.66 -3.63 -17.77
N ALA A 132 -11.84 -4.47 -16.74
CA ALA A 132 -12.32 -4.04 -15.43
C ALA A 132 -11.32 -3.10 -14.73
N ILE A 133 -10.01 -3.37 -14.86
CA ILE A 133 -8.95 -2.51 -14.36
C ILE A 133 -8.93 -1.17 -15.14
N ARG A 134 -9.04 -1.20 -16.47
CA ARG A 134 -9.05 -0.01 -17.33
C ARG A 134 -10.27 0.90 -17.14
N ALA A 135 -11.38 0.36 -16.65
CA ALA A 135 -12.55 1.14 -16.27
C ALA A 135 -12.32 2.02 -15.03
N GLN A 136 -11.27 1.74 -14.25
CA GLN A 136 -10.88 2.53 -13.08
C GLN A 136 -9.91 3.65 -13.45
N SER A 137 -9.75 4.64 -12.57
CA SER A 137 -8.75 5.69 -12.82
C SER A 137 -7.33 5.16 -12.53
N PRO A 138 -6.30 5.61 -13.26
CA PRO A 138 -4.91 5.25 -12.97
C PRO A 138 -4.50 5.61 -11.53
N GLY A 139 -3.58 4.85 -10.97
CA GLY A 139 -3.08 5.02 -9.60
C GLY A 139 -3.29 3.78 -8.74
N SER A 140 -3.55 3.99 -7.44
CA SER A 140 -3.74 2.88 -6.51
C SER A 140 -5.10 2.20 -6.73
N LEU A 141 -5.09 0.89 -6.93
CA LEU A 141 -6.27 0.05 -7.12
C LEU A 141 -6.23 -1.16 -6.18
N VAL A 142 -7.37 -1.53 -5.62
CA VAL A 142 -7.51 -2.74 -4.80
C VAL A 142 -8.04 -3.88 -5.66
N LEU A 143 -7.30 -4.97 -5.71
CA LEU A 143 -7.72 -6.21 -6.34
C LEU A 143 -8.09 -7.21 -5.27
N TYR A 144 -9.25 -7.85 -5.40
CA TYR A 144 -9.70 -8.84 -4.42
C TYR A 144 -10.32 -10.06 -5.08
N THR A 145 -10.34 -11.16 -4.32
CA THR A 145 -11.02 -12.41 -4.67
C THR A 145 -11.79 -12.90 -3.45
N ASP A 146 -12.67 -13.88 -3.62
CA ASP A 146 -13.41 -14.46 -2.49
C ASP A 146 -12.54 -15.34 -1.58
N ARG A 147 -11.33 -15.72 -2.03
CA ARG A 147 -10.46 -16.71 -1.38
C ARG A 147 -9.16 -16.15 -0.82
N ALA A 148 -8.84 -14.90 -1.14
CA ALA A 148 -7.55 -14.30 -0.81
C ALA A 148 -7.75 -12.92 -0.21
N ASP A 149 -6.77 -12.51 0.59
CA ASP A 149 -6.72 -11.14 1.09
C ASP A 149 -6.65 -10.12 -0.05
N PRO A 150 -7.30 -8.96 0.10
CA PRO A 150 -7.22 -7.88 -0.87
C PRO A 150 -5.78 -7.42 -1.06
N VAL A 151 -5.40 -7.15 -2.30
CA VAL A 151 -4.08 -6.68 -2.71
C VAL A 151 -4.19 -5.24 -3.21
N CYS A 152 -3.48 -4.34 -2.54
CA CYS A 152 -3.23 -3.00 -3.06
C CYS A 152 -2.23 -3.09 -4.22
N THR A 153 -2.58 -2.49 -5.34
CA THR A 153 -1.79 -2.43 -6.57
C THR A 153 -1.65 -1.00 -7.06
N TRP A 154 -0.61 -0.76 -7.85
CA TRP A 154 -0.52 0.38 -8.75
C TRP A 154 -0.97 -0.03 -10.14
N VAL A 155 -1.76 0.81 -10.78
CA VAL A 155 -2.24 0.62 -12.15
C VAL A 155 -1.84 1.82 -12.99
N GLY A 156 -1.05 1.55 -14.03
CA GLY A 156 -0.78 2.47 -15.12
C GLY A 156 -1.64 2.18 -16.36
N TYR A 157 -1.34 2.83 -17.48
CA TYR A 157 -2.09 2.65 -18.73
C TYR A 157 -2.00 1.22 -19.32
N HIS A 158 -0.85 0.57 -19.15
CA HIS A 158 -0.58 -0.74 -19.76
C HIS A 158 -0.09 -1.78 -18.76
N THR A 159 0.16 -1.41 -17.51
CA THR A 159 0.80 -2.27 -16.54
C THR A 159 0.15 -2.16 -15.17
N VAL A 160 0.29 -3.22 -14.37
CA VAL A 160 -0.11 -3.29 -12.97
C VAL A 160 1.03 -3.84 -12.13
N ALA A 161 1.20 -3.32 -10.91
CA ALA A 161 2.22 -3.78 -9.98
C ALA A 161 1.67 -3.90 -8.56
N PRO A 162 1.88 -5.02 -7.85
CA PRO A 162 1.45 -5.13 -6.46
C PRO A 162 2.29 -4.22 -5.55
N TYR A 163 1.64 -3.49 -4.64
CA TYR A 163 2.29 -2.76 -3.55
C TYR A 163 2.62 -3.66 -2.36
N VAL A 164 3.00 -4.89 -2.67
CA VAL A 164 3.23 -5.97 -1.70
C VAL A 164 4.66 -6.46 -1.87
N GLY A 165 5.38 -6.54 -0.75
CA GLY A 165 6.77 -7.02 -0.76
C GLY A 165 6.86 -8.49 -1.17
N LYS A 166 8.02 -8.93 -1.66
CA LYS A 166 8.21 -10.32 -2.12
C LYS A 166 7.83 -11.37 -1.05
N GLU A 167 8.28 -11.16 0.20
CA GLU A 167 7.96 -12.07 1.32
C GLU A 167 6.46 -12.10 1.63
N GLU A 168 5.80 -10.95 1.57
CA GLU A 168 4.36 -10.85 1.82
C GLU A 168 3.57 -11.51 0.70
N ARG A 169 3.99 -11.39 -0.56
CA ARG A 169 3.38 -12.14 -1.68
C ARG A 169 3.50 -13.65 -1.50
N VAL A 170 4.67 -14.15 -1.05
CA VAL A 170 4.85 -15.58 -0.73
C VAL A 170 3.92 -16.02 0.40
N HIS A 171 3.78 -15.20 1.45
CA HIS A 171 2.83 -15.46 2.52
C HIS A 171 1.39 -15.55 2.00
N MET A 172 0.96 -14.60 1.17
CA MET A 172 -0.37 -14.61 0.56
C MET A 172 -0.62 -15.83 -0.33
N LEU A 173 0.37 -16.22 -1.14
CA LEU A 173 0.30 -17.44 -1.96
C LEU A 173 0.13 -18.69 -1.08
N ARG A 174 0.83 -18.75 0.05
CA ARG A 174 0.70 -19.86 1.00
C ARG A 174 -0.67 -19.91 1.67
N MET A 175 -1.23 -18.75 2.01
CA MET A 175 -2.62 -18.64 2.51
C MET A 175 -3.64 -19.10 1.46
N MET A 176 -3.32 -18.96 0.16
CA MET A 176 -4.12 -19.48 -0.95
C MET A 176 -3.90 -20.98 -1.23
N GLY A 177 -3.09 -21.68 -0.43
CA GLY A 177 -2.80 -23.12 -0.58
C GLY A 177 -1.81 -23.45 -1.71
N VAL A 178 -1.03 -22.46 -2.16
CA VAL A 178 -0.05 -22.64 -3.23
C VAL A 178 1.29 -23.10 -2.65
N ASP A 179 1.90 -24.12 -3.26
CA ASP A 179 3.29 -24.48 -2.93
C ASP A 179 4.25 -23.38 -3.40
N CYS A 180 5.04 -22.87 -2.46
CA CYS A 180 5.96 -21.75 -2.66
C CYS A 180 7.43 -22.17 -2.56
N SER A 181 7.72 -23.47 -2.42
CA SER A 181 9.08 -24.02 -2.26
C SER A 181 10.06 -23.49 -3.30
N GLU A 182 9.68 -23.52 -4.59
CA GLU A 182 10.51 -23.02 -5.69
C GLU A 182 10.83 -21.52 -5.56
N ILE A 183 9.82 -20.71 -5.22
CA ILE A 183 9.98 -19.26 -5.05
C ILE A 183 10.93 -18.97 -3.89
N GLU A 184 10.81 -19.71 -2.78
CA GLU A 184 11.68 -19.58 -1.61
C GLU A 184 13.13 -20.00 -1.90
N GLU A 185 13.34 -21.09 -2.63
CA GLU A 185 14.68 -21.55 -3.05
C GLU A 185 15.38 -20.53 -3.94
N MET A 186 14.65 -19.97 -4.92
CA MET A 186 15.13 -18.88 -5.75
C MET A 186 15.52 -17.66 -4.90
N MET A 187 14.70 -17.30 -3.90
CA MET A 187 15.02 -16.18 -3.01
C MET A 187 16.25 -16.44 -2.14
N ARG A 188 16.40 -17.64 -1.58
CA ARG A 188 17.60 -18.04 -0.83
C ARG A 188 18.86 -17.95 -1.70
N SER A 189 18.76 -18.40 -2.95
CA SER A 189 19.87 -18.36 -3.91
C SER A 189 20.28 -16.92 -4.26
N LYS A 190 19.32 -16.04 -4.54
CA LYS A 190 19.56 -14.60 -4.79
C LYS A 190 20.16 -13.90 -3.56
N ARG A 191 19.72 -14.23 -2.34
CA ARG A 191 20.31 -13.70 -1.09
C ARG A 191 21.78 -14.13 -0.92
N LYS A 192 22.09 -15.41 -1.16
CA LYS A 192 23.47 -15.92 -1.12
C LYS A 192 24.37 -15.21 -2.13
N GLN A 193 23.93 -15.06 -3.38
CA GLN A 193 24.68 -14.33 -4.41
C GLN A 193 24.93 -12.87 -4.02
N LYS A 194 23.94 -12.19 -3.43
CA LYS A 194 24.10 -10.82 -2.96
C LYS A 194 25.15 -10.71 -1.85
N VAL A 195 25.11 -11.59 -0.85
CA VAL A 195 26.14 -11.63 0.22
C VAL A 195 27.53 -11.88 -0.35
N ILE A 196 27.65 -12.83 -1.28
CA ILE A 196 28.91 -13.12 -1.98
C ILE A 196 29.41 -11.88 -2.74
N SER A 197 28.52 -11.19 -3.47
CA SER A 197 28.90 -9.96 -4.20
C SER A 197 29.37 -8.83 -3.27
N PHE A 198 28.78 -8.69 -2.08
CA PHE A 198 29.26 -7.72 -1.08
C PHE A 198 30.62 -8.10 -0.51
N PHE A 199 30.86 -9.39 -0.31
CA PHE A 199 32.15 -9.89 0.18
C PHE A 199 33.29 -9.60 -0.81
N PHE A 200 33.02 -9.73 -2.11
CA PHE A 200 33.99 -9.45 -3.18
C PHE A 200 34.07 -7.98 -3.62
N ALA A 201 33.12 -7.13 -3.22
CA ALA A 201 33.10 -5.70 -3.56
C ALA A 201 33.65 -4.79 -2.44
N SER A 202 34.07 -5.35 -1.31
CA SER A 202 34.67 -4.58 -0.21
C SER A 202 36.11 -4.18 -0.54
N PRO A 203 36.49 -2.89 -0.46
CA PRO A 203 37.86 -2.42 -0.75
C PRO A 203 38.94 -2.84 0.28
N TRP A 204 38.58 -3.68 1.25
CA TRP A 204 39.42 -4.07 2.38
C TRP A 204 39.69 -5.59 2.40
N VAL A 205 39.66 -6.24 1.23
CA VAL A 205 40.30 -7.54 0.96
C VAL A 205 41.26 -7.37 -0.21
#